data_AF-L7JMI3-F1
#
_entry.id   AF-L7JMI3-F1
#
_cell.length_a   1.000
_cell.length_b   1.000
_cell.length_c   1.000
_cell.angle_alpha   90.00
_cell.angle_beta   90.00
_cell.angle_gamma   90.00
#
_symmetry.space_group_name_H-M   'P 1'
#
loop_
_entity.id
_entity.type
_entity.pdbx_description
1 polymer ?
#
loop_
_entity_poly.entity_id
_entity_poly.type
_entity_poly.pdbx_seq_one_letter_code
_entity_poly.pdbx_strand_id
1 'polypeptide(L)'
;DAGPRRDKSIRDSEVALVPRTDTVRCIEARARSLQGWRDETWIERLRVQRYHVGGHYGHHFDWMEPRMGYARVSSIMAWVGDGDGSLVGGGTEFPLLQRPSSDDRWCKFVIGCGGSDDAEKDQRRQGGVVFKPIVGNAVFWENFNPQAGPGGVVRGYEESWHAGLPVERGVKVGLNVWSYGRVD
;
A
#
# COMPACT_ATOMS: atom_id res chain seq x y z
N ASP A 1 -27.29 -15.68 4.31
CA ASP A 1 -26.38 -14.55 4.63
C ASP A 1 -25.64 -14.06 3.40
N ALA A 2 -26.16 -13.01 2.77
CA ALA A 2 -25.49 -12.34 1.66
C ALA A 2 -24.93 -11.01 2.20
N GLY A 3 -23.63 -11.00 2.53
CA GLY A 3 -22.92 -9.75 2.74
C GLY A 3 -22.99 -8.86 1.48
N PRO A 4 -22.70 -7.55 1.59
CA PRO A 4 -22.77 -6.64 0.45
C PRO A 4 -21.97 -7.22 -0.73
N ARG A 5 -22.64 -7.37 -1.87
CA ARG A 5 -22.07 -7.89 -3.12
C ARG A 5 -20.91 -6.97 -3.52
N ARG A 6 -19.68 -7.47 -3.41
CA ARG A 6 -18.49 -6.75 -3.85
C ARG A 6 -18.36 -6.90 -5.37
N ASP A 7 -18.15 -5.78 -6.05
CA ASP A 7 -17.83 -5.80 -7.46
C ASP A 7 -16.41 -6.35 -7.67
N LYS A 8 -16.33 -7.57 -8.18
CA LYS A 8 -15.08 -8.27 -8.44
C LYS A 8 -14.24 -7.64 -9.55
N SER A 9 -14.83 -6.76 -10.37
CA SER A 9 -14.07 -5.99 -11.37
C SER A 9 -13.23 -4.88 -10.73
N ILE A 10 -13.61 -4.44 -9.52
CA ILE A 10 -12.87 -3.43 -8.76
C ILE A 10 -11.95 -4.10 -7.75
N ARG A 11 -12.44 -5.12 -7.04
CA ARG A 11 -11.66 -5.80 -6.01
C ARG A 11 -12.07 -7.26 -5.88
N ASP A 12 -11.13 -8.14 -6.19
CA ASP A 12 -11.26 -9.57 -5.96
C ASP A 12 -10.23 -10.03 -4.92
N SER A 13 -10.67 -10.11 -3.67
CA SER A 13 -9.87 -10.56 -2.53
C SER A 13 -10.75 -11.04 -1.39
N GLU A 14 -10.19 -11.95 -0.60
CA GLU A 14 -10.71 -12.28 0.71
C GLU A 14 -10.14 -11.30 1.74
N VAL A 15 -10.93 -10.94 2.75
CA VAL A 15 -10.53 -9.97 3.78
C VAL A 15 -10.95 -10.49 5.14
N ALA A 16 -10.04 -10.40 6.11
CA ALA A 16 -10.33 -10.71 7.51
C ALA A 16 -9.83 -9.60 8.44
N LEU A 17 -10.57 -9.37 9.52
CA LEU A 17 -10.09 -8.58 10.66
C LEU A 17 -9.13 -9.45 11.46
N VAL A 18 -8.00 -8.88 11.87
CA VAL A 18 -7.04 -9.59 12.71
C VAL A 18 -7.45 -9.45 14.19
N PRO A 19 -7.55 -10.54 14.96
CA PRO A 19 -7.76 -10.46 16.41
C PRO A 19 -6.65 -9.66 17.09
N ARG A 20 -7.00 -8.80 18.05
CA ARG A 20 -6.04 -7.88 18.69
C ARG A 20 -5.27 -8.56 19.84
N THR A 21 -4.36 -9.46 19.47
CA THR A 21 -3.43 -10.14 20.38
C THR A 21 -2.24 -9.26 20.77
N ASP A 22 -1.38 -9.70 21.69
CA ASP A 22 -0.17 -8.97 22.08
C ASP A 22 0.81 -8.79 20.91
N THR A 23 0.92 -9.79 20.03
CA THR A 23 1.70 -9.67 18.79
C THR A 23 1.17 -8.56 17.88
N VAL A 24 -0.16 -8.48 17.71
CA VAL A 24 -0.79 -7.42 16.91
C VAL A 24 -0.57 -6.05 17.53
N ARG A 25 -0.69 -5.93 18.86
CA ARG A 25 -0.36 -4.68 19.58
C ARG A 25 1.09 -4.27 19.39
N CYS A 26 2.02 -5.22 19.36
CA CYS A 26 3.43 -4.95 19.07
C CYS A 26 3.61 -4.41 17.63
N ILE A 27 2.90 -4.96 16.65
CA ILE A 27 2.90 -4.46 15.27
C ILE A 27 2.31 -3.05 15.19
N GLU A 28 1.18 -2.78 15.84
CA GLU A 28 0.56 -1.45 15.95
C GLU A 28 1.55 -0.43 16.54
N ALA A 29 2.23 -0.78 17.64
CA ALA A 29 3.22 0.09 18.28
C ALA A 29 4.43 0.35 17.37
N ARG A 30 4.92 -0.67 16.65
CA ARG A 30 6.03 -0.52 15.70
C ARG A 30 5.64 0.38 14.54
N ALA A 31 4.44 0.20 13.97
CA ALA A 31 3.93 1.04 12.90
C ALA A 31 3.85 2.51 13.34
N ARG A 32 3.36 2.78 14.55
CA ARG A 32 3.33 4.14 15.11
C ARG A 32 4.73 4.73 15.30
N SER A 33 5.69 3.94 15.79
CA SER A 33 7.06 4.40 16.00
C SER A 33 7.80 4.73 14.70
N LEU A 34 7.52 3.98 13.62
CA LEU A 34 8.14 4.18 12.30
C LEU A 34 7.84 5.58 11.74
N GLN A 35 6.68 6.13 12.09
CA GLN A 35 6.15 7.39 11.59
C GLN A 35 6.53 8.60 12.47
N GLY A 36 7.47 8.42 13.39
CA GLY A 36 8.04 9.53 14.18
C GLY A 36 7.18 9.97 15.37
N TRP A 37 6.29 9.12 15.89
CA TRP A 37 5.49 9.42 17.10
C TRP A 37 4.60 10.66 17.01
N ARG A 38 3.95 10.88 15.87
CA ARG A 38 2.97 11.96 15.70
C ARG A 38 1.92 11.94 16.82
N ASP A 39 1.58 13.13 17.30
CA ASP A 39 0.46 13.33 18.20
C ASP A 39 -0.85 12.97 17.48
N GLU A 40 -1.87 12.61 18.27
CA GLU A 40 -3.23 12.36 17.78
C GLU A 40 -3.29 11.41 16.56
N THR A 41 -2.47 10.36 16.59
CA THR A 41 -2.43 9.30 15.57
C THR A 41 -2.71 7.93 16.18
N TRP A 42 -3.67 7.22 15.60
CA TRP A 42 -4.10 5.89 16.01
C TRP A 42 -3.99 4.91 14.85
N ILE A 43 -3.69 3.65 15.16
CA ILE A 43 -3.68 2.57 14.17
C ILE A 43 -5.09 1.98 14.10
N GLU A 44 -5.70 1.99 12.92
CA GLU A 44 -6.97 1.31 12.68
C GLU A 44 -6.82 -0.21 12.93
N ARG A 45 -7.93 -0.90 13.23
CA ARG A 45 -7.89 -2.37 13.38
C ARG A 45 -7.29 -3.00 12.12
N LEU A 46 -6.23 -3.78 12.33
CA LEU A 46 -5.49 -4.40 11.23
C LEU A 46 -6.39 -5.31 10.39
N ARG A 47 -6.16 -5.26 9.08
CA ARG A 47 -6.87 -6.09 8.11
C ARG A 47 -5.87 -6.87 7.28
N VAL A 48 -6.10 -8.17 7.15
CA VAL A 48 -5.38 -9.01 6.21
C VAL A 48 -6.21 -9.19 4.94
N GLN A 49 -5.55 -9.25 3.79
CA GLN A 49 -6.14 -9.51 2.50
C GLN A 49 -5.44 -10.70 1.86
N ARG A 50 -6.22 -11.65 1.33
CA ARG A 50 -5.70 -12.78 0.56
C ARG A 50 -6.19 -12.69 -0.88
N TYR A 51 -5.25 -12.72 -1.81
CA TYR A 51 -5.47 -12.68 -3.25
C TYR A 51 -5.00 -14.00 -3.84
N HIS A 52 -5.91 -14.70 -4.50
CA HIS A 52 -5.59 -15.86 -5.34
C HIS A 52 -5.28 -15.41 -6.76
N VAL A 53 -4.96 -16.34 -7.66
CA VAL A 53 -4.77 -16.06 -9.09
C VAL A 53 -5.94 -15.23 -9.65
N GLY A 54 -5.62 -14.14 -10.34
CA GLY A 54 -6.56 -13.13 -10.86
C GLY A 54 -7.02 -12.09 -9.83
N GLY A 55 -6.79 -12.33 -8.54
CA GLY A 55 -7.15 -11.43 -7.45
C GLY A 55 -6.39 -10.11 -7.54
N HIS A 56 -7.11 -9.00 -7.38
CA HIS A 56 -6.58 -7.64 -7.56
C HIS A 56 -7.37 -6.63 -6.71
N TYR A 57 -6.85 -5.41 -6.63
CA TYR A 57 -7.61 -4.24 -6.19
C TYR A 57 -7.26 -3.08 -7.12
N GLY A 58 -8.24 -2.64 -7.89
CA GLY A 58 -8.11 -1.51 -8.81
C GLY A 58 -7.66 -0.24 -8.10
N HIS A 59 -7.27 0.73 -8.91
CA HIS A 59 -6.68 1.95 -8.41
C HIS A 59 -7.61 2.73 -7.47
N HIS A 60 -7.06 3.19 -6.35
CA HIS A 60 -7.79 3.93 -5.33
C HIS A 60 -6.85 4.82 -4.50
N PHE A 61 -7.45 5.73 -3.74
CA PHE A 61 -6.79 6.39 -2.61
C PHE A 61 -7.18 5.67 -1.32
N ASP A 62 -6.24 5.60 -0.38
CA ASP A 62 -6.54 5.13 0.97
C ASP A 62 -7.18 6.21 1.84
N TRP A 63 -7.00 7.48 1.46
CA TRP A 63 -7.57 8.64 2.12
C TRP A 63 -8.86 9.08 1.46
N MET A 64 -9.64 9.85 2.22
CA MET A 64 -10.80 10.60 1.77
C MET A 64 -10.63 12.03 2.27
N GLU A 65 -11.53 12.93 1.89
CA GLU A 65 -11.55 14.29 2.43
C GLU A 65 -11.52 14.28 3.96
N PRO A 66 -10.60 15.01 4.60
CA PRO A 66 -10.49 15.06 6.05
C PRO A 66 -11.79 15.53 6.68
N ARG A 67 -12.20 14.86 7.76
CA ARG A 67 -13.37 15.26 8.56
C ARG A 67 -12.88 15.87 9.85
N MET A 68 -13.24 17.13 10.10
CA MET A 68 -12.79 17.88 11.28
C MET A 68 -11.26 17.89 11.44
N GLY A 69 -10.51 17.85 10.33
CA GLY A 69 -9.05 17.78 10.34
C GLY A 69 -8.46 16.37 10.49
N TYR A 70 -9.28 15.30 10.49
CA TYR A 70 -8.80 13.94 10.65
C TYR A 70 -9.05 13.06 9.41
N ALA A 71 -8.04 12.27 9.06
CA ALA A 71 -8.10 11.30 7.96
C ALA A 71 -7.09 10.16 8.17
N ARG A 72 -7.02 9.23 7.21
CA ARG A 72 -5.91 8.26 7.13
C ARG A 72 -4.65 8.98 6.66
N VAL A 73 -3.82 9.41 7.60
CA VAL A 73 -2.63 10.23 7.34
C VAL A 73 -1.51 9.44 6.66
N SER A 74 -1.47 8.12 6.85
CA SER A 74 -0.47 7.26 6.24
C SER A 74 -0.96 5.82 6.15
N SER A 75 -0.27 5.04 5.32
CA SER A 75 -0.57 3.64 5.07
C SER A 75 0.71 2.81 5.05
N ILE A 76 0.61 1.57 5.53
CA ILE A 76 1.62 0.53 5.34
C ILE A 76 0.94 -0.69 4.73
N MET A 77 1.52 -1.16 3.63
CA MET A 77 1.19 -2.46 3.05
C MET A 77 2.36 -3.41 3.30
N ALA A 78 2.18 -4.36 4.22
CA ALA A 78 3.16 -5.40 4.52
C ALA A 78 2.76 -6.71 3.83
N TRP A 79 3.72 -7.42 3.24
CA TRP A 79 3.49 -8.74 2.65
C TRP A 79 3.87 -9.81 3.67
N VAL A 80 2.87 -10.57 4.13
CA VAL A 80 3.01 -11.47 5.29
C VAL A 80 2.92 -12.95 4.93
N GLY A 81 2.65 -13.28 3.68
CA GLY A 81 2.68 -14.64 3.18
C GLY A 81 2.46 -14.73 1.67
N ASP A 82 2.99 -15.79 1.07
CA ASP A 82 2.94 -16.08 -0.36
C ASP A 82 2.40 -17.49 -0.67
N GLY A 83 1.82 -18.16 0.34
CA GLY A 83 1.36 -19.55 0.24
C GLY A 83 2.54 -20.52 0.34
N ASP A 84 2.97 -21.04 -0.80
CA ASP A 84 4.02 -22.05 -0.96
C ASP A 84 5.33 -21.48 -1.53
N GLY A 85 5.48 -20.16 -1.56
CA GLY A 85 6.65 -19.49 -2.16
C GLY A 85 6.60 -19.34 -3.68
N SER A 86 5.49 -19.70 -4.34
CA SER A 86 5.37 -19.66 -5.82
C SER A 86 4.83 -18.35 -6.40
N LEU A 87 4.63 -17.32 -5.57
CA LEU A 87 3.98 -16.07 -5.92
C LEU A 87 4.64 -15.36 -7.12
N VAL A 88 3.83 -15.06 -8.13
CA VAL A 88 4.18 -14.18 -9.27
C VAL A 88 3.04 -13.20 -9.54
N GLY A 89 3.39 -11.99 -9.99
CA GLY A 89 2.47 -10.87 -10.08
C GLY A 89 2.19 -10.27 -8.71
N GLY A 90 1.02 -9.66 -8.52
CA GLY A 90 0.59 -9.19 -7.21
C GLY A 90 1.36 -7.95 -6.71
N GLY A 91 2.08 -7.23 -7.57
CA GLY A 91 2.77 -5.99 -7.20
C GLY A 91 1.84 -4.94 -6.60
N THR A 92 2.40 -4.01 -5.82
CA THR A 92 1.69 -2.78 -5.43
C THR A 92 2.18 -1.65 -6.33
N GLU A 93 1.30 -1.16 -7.20
CA GLU A 93 1.60 -0.15 -8.21
C GLU A 93 1.19 1.24 -7.72
N PHE A 94 2.07 2.22 -7.94
CA PHE A 94 1.84 3.65 -7.78
C PHE A 94 2.18 4.33 -9.12
N PRO A 95 1.21 4.54 -10.02
CA PRO A 95 1.49 5.08 -11.36
C PRO A 95 1.99 6.53 -11.31
N LEU A 96 1.54 7.32 -10.35
CA LEU A 96 1.95 8.73 -10.27
C LEU A 96 3.27 8.92 -9.52
N LEU A 97 3.78 7.89 -8.85
CA LEU A 97 5.03 7.97 -8.11
C LEU A 97 6.22 7.86 -9.07
N GLN A 98 7.02 8.93 -9.13
CA GLN A 98 8.29 8.88 -9.84
C GLN A 98 9.29 8.02 -9.08
N ARG A 99 10.07 7.22 -9.82
CA ARG A 99 11.11 6.40 -9.23
C ARG A 99 12.15 7.30 -8.57
N PRO A 100 12.43 7.12 -7.26
CA PRO A 100 13.26 8.06 -6.51
C PRO A 100 14.75 8.03 -6.88
N SER A 101 15.24 6.96 -7.50
CA SER A 101 16.65 6.83 -7.87
C SER A 101 16.89 5.80 -8.99
N SER A 102 17.86 6.09 -9.86
CA SER A 102 18.42 5.16 -10.84
C SER A 102 19.35 4.11 -10.22
N ASP A 103 19.60 4.16 -8.91
CA ASP A 103 20.43 3.19 -8.21
C ASP A 103 19.84 1.78 -8.30
N ASP A 104 20.65 0.83 -8.78
CA ASP A 104 20.26 -0.56 -9.02
C ASP A 104 19.91 -1.33 -7.74
N ARG A 105 20.28 -0.82 -6.55
CA ARG A 105 19.84 -1.41 -5.27
C ARG A 105 18.31 -1.44 -5.16
N TRP A 106 17.60 -0.54 -5.83
CA TRP A 106 16.14 -0.55 -5.93
C TRP A 106 15.59 -1.73 -6.71
N CYS A 107 16.37 -2.36 -7.59
CA CYS A 107 15.90 -3.44 -8.45
C CYS A 107 15.54 -4.71 -7.68
N LYS A 108 16.04 -4.83 -6.44
CA LYS A 108 15.58 -5.87 -5.53
C LYS A 108 14.11 -5.68 -5.13
N PHE A 109 13.60 -4.45 -5.07
CA PHE A 109 12.30 -4.11 -4.51
C PHE A 109 11.27 -3.63 -5.54
N VAL A 110 11.73 -3.14 -6.70
CA VAL A 110 10.87 -2.54 -7.74
C VAL A 110 10.95 -3.35 -9.04
N ILE A 111 9.81 -3.55 -9.70
CA ILE A 111 9.70 -4.23 -11.00
C ILE A 111 10.19 -3.31 -12.13
N GLY A 112 10.68 -3.88 -13.24
CA GLY A 112 11.11 -3.12 -14.41
C GLY A 112 12.37 -2.29 -14.17
N CYS A 113 13.13 -2.61 -13.13
CA CYS A 113 14.32 -1.87 -12.73
C CYS A 113 15.60 -2.43 -13.37
N GLY A 114 16.46 -1.53 -13.85
CA GLY A 114 17.80 -1.83 -14.39
C GLY A 114 18.09 -0.96 -15.61
N GLY A 115 19.36 -0.79 -15.97
CA GLY A 115 19.79 0.03 -17.12
C GLY A 115 19.74 -0.68 -18.48
N SER A 116 18.95 -1.75 -18.64
CA SER A 116 18.78 -2.38 -19.95
C SER A 116 17.74 -1.63 -20.79
N ASP A 117 17.93 -1.59 -22.10
CA ASP A 117 17.00 -0.94 -23.05
C ASP A 117 15.55 -1.44 -22.92
N ASP A 118 15.36 -2.69 -22.48
CA ASP A 118 14.04 -3.28 -22.24
C ASP A 118 13.42 -2.79 -20.92
N ALA A 119 14.22 -2.62 -19.86
CA ALA A 119 13.76 -2.06 -18.59
C ALA A 119 13.42 -0.56 -18.73
N GLU A 120 14.16 0.18 -19.55
CA GLU A 120 13.86 1.59 -19.84
C GLU A 120 12.58 1.74 -20.68
N LYS A 121 12.34 0.83 -21.64
CA LYS A 121 11.09 0.78 -22.43
C LYS A 121 9.88 0.39 -21.59
N ASP A 122 10.03 -0.57 -20.67
CA ASP A 122 8.95 -0.96 -19.77
C ASP A 122 8.64 0.13 -18.74
N GLN A 123 9.65 0.83 -18.21
CA GLN A 123 9.45 2.01 -17.34
C GLN A 123 8.72 3.15 -18.04
N ARG A 124 9.11 3.48 -19.29
CA ARG A 124 8.44 4.52 -20.09
C ARG A 124 7.01 4.16 -20.46
N ARG A 125 6.68 2.86 -20.54
CA ARG A 125 5.32 2.36 -20.80
C ARG A 125 4.46 2.25 -19.55
N GLN A 126 5.07 1.93 -18.40
CA GLN A 126 4.36 1.69 -17.13
C GLN A 126 4.14 2.96 -16.31
N GLY A 127 4.93 4.03 -16.53
CA GLY A 127 4.72 5.34 -15.91
C GLY A 127 4.38 5.23 -14.43
N GLY A 128 5.38 4.94 -13.58
CA GLY A 128 5.20 4.77 -12.14
C GLY A 128 6.16 3.79 -11.49
N VAL A 129 5.88 3.43 -10.23
CA VAL A 129 6.64 2.43 -9.45
C VAL A 129 5.75 1.25 -9.09
N VAL A 130 6.22 0.03 -9.36
CA VAL A 130 5.58 -1.20 -8.87
C VAL A 130 6.50 -1.88 -7.86
N PHE A 131 6.08 -1.94 -6.60
CA PHE A 131 6.79 -2.64 -5.53
C PHE A 131 6.49 -4.14 -5.57
N LYS A 132 7.55 -4.95 -5.50
CA LYS A 132 7.49 -6.41 -5.46
C LYS A 132 6.90 -6.90 -4.14
N PRO A 133 5.97 -7.88 -4.15
CA PRO A 133 5.35 -8.40 -2.93
C PRO A 133 6.26 -9.41 -2.21
N ILE A 134 7.36 -8.94 -1.61
CA ILE A 134 8.35 -9.80 -0.96
C ILE A 134 7.94 -10.04 0.49
N VAL A 135 7.69 -11.30 0.86
CA VAL A 135 7.31 -11.67 2.24
C VAL A 135 8.32 -11.13 3.26
N GLY A 136 7.80 -10.53 4.33
CA GLY A 136 8.58 -9.89 5.39
C GLY A 136 8.95 -8.43 5.11
N ASN A 137 8.73 -7.92 3.90
CA ASN A 137 8.91 -6.51 3.56
C ASN A 137 7.58 -5.75 3.66
N ALA A 138 7.69 -4.42 3.67
CA ALA A 138 6.54 -3.53 3.61
C ALA A 138 6.87 -2.28 2.79
N VAL A 139 5.86 -1.68 2.19
CA VAL A 139 5.91 -0.33 1.65
C VAL A 139 5.08 0.60 2.55
N PHE A 140 5.65 1.75 2.87
CA PHE A 140 5.04 2.81 3.68
C PHE A 140 4.93 4.07 2.83
N TRP A 141 3.82 4.78 2.97
CA TRP A 141 3.62 6.09 2.35
C TRP A 141 2.74 7.00 3.20
N GLU A 142 2.95 8.30 3.04
CA GLU A 142 2.08 9.33 3.60
C GLU A 142 0.99 9.69 2.58
N ASN A 143 -0.21 9.94 3.10
CA ASN A 143 -1.37 10.26 2.26
C ASN A 143 -1.58 11.76 2.09
N PHE A 144 -1.02 12.59 2.98
CA PHE A 144 -1.20 14.04 2.99
C PHE A 144 0.13 14.76 3.13
N ASN A 145 0.24 15.92 2.48
CA ASN A 145 1.36 16.83 2.69
C ASN A 145 1.21 17.54 4.04
N PRO A 146 2.13 17.37 4.99
CA PRO A 146 2.05 18.02 6.30
C PRO A 146 2.22 19.55 6.23
N GLN A 147 2.74 20.08 5.11
CA GLN A 147 2.78 21.53 4.91
C GLN A 147 1.46 21.99 4.29
N ALA A 148 0.72 22.79 5.04
CA ALA A 148 -0.47 23.44 4.54
C ALA A 148 -0.11 24.30 3.31
N GLY A 149 -0.82 24.08 2.19
CA GLY A 149 -0.64 24.88 0.99
C GLY A 149 -1.14 26.32 1.19
N PRO A 150 -1.05 27.17 0.15
CA PRO A 150 -1.63 28.52 0.19
C PRO A 150 -3.08 28.48 0.69
N GLY A 151 -3.36 29.25 1.76
CA GLY A 151 -4.69 29.27 2.40
C GLY A 151 -4.90 28.25 3.51
N GLY A 152 -3.86 27.54 3.98
CA GLY A 152 -3.98 26.63 5.12
C GLY A 152 -4.60 25.26 4.78
N VAL A 153 -4.81 24.97 3.49
CA VAL A 153 -5.47 23.74 3.06
C VAL A 153 -4.46 22.61 2.94
N VAL A 154 -4.67 21.55 3.71
CA VAL A 154 -3.93 20.29 3.57
C VAL A 154 -4.46 19.50 2.38
N ARG A 155 -3.56 19.04 1.51
CA ARG A 155 -3.90 18.25 0.31
C ARG A 155 -3.34 16.85 0.41
N GLY A 156 -4.13 15.88 -0.06
CA GLY A 156 -3.67 14.52 -0.25
C GLY A 156 -2.63 14.45 -1.38
N TYR A 157 -1.65 13.56 -1.26
CA TYR A 157 -0.70 13.30 -2.35
C TYR A 157 -1.40 12.54 -3.47
N GLU A 158 -1.42 13.10 -4.68
CA GLU A 158 -1.94 12.40 -5.87
C GLU A 158 -1.10 11.17 -6.18
N GLU A 159 0.20 11.22 -5.86
CA GLU A 159 1.18 10.14 -5.97
C GLU A 159 0.83 8.91 -5.13
N SER A 160 -0.06 9.05 -4.14
CA SER A 160 -0.60 7.94 -3.33
C SER A 160 -1.73 7.17 -4.02
N TRP A 161 -2.15 7.56 -5.22
CA TRP A 161 -3.04 6.77 -6.06
C TRP A 161 -2.36 5.43 -6.37
N HIS A 162 -2.99 4.32 -6.01
CA HIS A 162 -2.31 3.02 -6.07
C HIS A 162 -3.25 1.84 -6.29
N ALA A 163 -2.69 0.73 -6.75
CA ALA A 163 -3.41 -0.52 -7.01
C ALA A 163 -2.65 -1.74 -6.50
N GLY A 164 -3.39 -2.81 -6.19
CA GLY A 164 -2.86 -4.15 -6.07
C GLY A 164 -3.02 -4.88 -7.40
N LEU A 165 -1.92 -5.07 -8.12
CA LEU A 165 -1.93 -5.75 -9.43
C LEU A 165 -2.39 -7.20 -9.31
N PRO A 166 -2.92 -7.80 -10.40
CA PRO A 166 -3.35 -9.19 -10.40
C PRO A 166 -2.25 -10.17 -9.98
N VAL A 167 -2.61 -11.16 -9.18
CA VAL A 167 -1.75 -12.34 -8.95
C VAL A 167 -1.80 -13.24 -10.18
N GLU A 168 -0.64 -13.58 -10.73
CA GLU A 168 -0.54 -14.46 -11.91
C GLU A 168 -0.38 -15.93 -11.51
N ARG A 169 0.32 -16.17 -10.39
CA ARG A 169 0.54 -17.50 -9.82
C ARG A 169 0.69 -17.42 -8.30
N GLY A 170 0.28 -18.47 -7.60
CA GLY A 170 0.39 -18.58 -6.16
C GLY A 170 -0.68 -17.76 -5.43
N VAL A 171 -0.36 -17.32 -4.20
CA VAL A 171 -1.25 -16.55 -3.34
C VAL A 171 -0.47 -15.36 -2.79
N LYS A 172 -1.09 -14.17 -2.75
CA LYS A 172 -0.55 -13.00 -2.04
C LYS A 172 -1.34 -12.78 -0.76
N VAL A 173 -0.66 -12.69 0.38
CA VAL A 173 -1.25 -12.28 1.65
C VAL A 173 -0.65 -10.96 2.11
N GLY A 174 -1.47 -9.93 2.12
CA GLY A 174 -1.12 -8.57 2.53
C GLY A 174 -1.75 -8.17 3.86
N LEU A 175 -1.05 -7.31 4.60
CA LEU A 175 -1.52 -6.69 5.84
C LEU A 175 -1.54 -5.18 5.65
N ASN A 176 -2.74 -4.61 5.65
CA ASN A 176 -2.93 -3.16 5.65
C ASN A 176 -2.90 -2.64 7.09
N VAL A 177 -2.04 -1.64 7.31
CA VAL A 177 -1.97 -0.85 8.54
C VAL A 177 -2.25 0.60 8.16
N TRP A 178 -3.45 1.08 8.51
CA TRP A 178 -3.83 2.48 8.29
C TRP A 178 -3.65 3.27 9.57
N SER A 179 -3.02 4.43 9.44
CA SER A 179 -2.84 5.36 10.56
C SER A 179 -3.84 6.49 10.37
N TYR A 180 -4.77 6.62 11.30
CA TYR A 180 -5.77 7.67 11.33
C TYR A 180 -5.33 8.76 12.30
N GLY A 181 -5.33 10.02 11.87
CA GLY A 181 -4.87 11.12 12.70
C GLY A 181 -5.11 12.48 12.07
N ARG A 182 -4.56 13.53 12.70
CA ARG A 182 -4.63 14.90 12.19
C ARG A 182 -3.82 15.09 10.93
N VAL A 183 -4.38 15.83 9.98
CA VAL A 183 -3.74 16.11 8.69
C VAL A 183 -2.89 17.39 8.72
N ASP A 184 -3.13 18.29 9.67
CA ASP A 184 -2.50 19.60 9.83
C ASP A 184 -1.51 19.67 11.01
#